data_AF-A0A7X8N979-F1
#
_entry.id   AF-A0A7X8N979-F1
#
_cell.length_a   1.000
_cell.length_b   1.000
_cell.length_c   1.000
_cell.angle_alpha   90.00
_cell.angle_beta   90.00
_cell.angle_gamma   90.00
#
_symmetry.space_group_name_H-M   'P 1'
#
loop_
_entity.id
_entity.type
_entity.pdbx_description
1 polymer ?
#
loop_
_entity_poly.entity_id
_entity_poly.type
_entity_poly.pdbx_seq_one_letter_code
_entity_poly.pdbx_strand_id
1 'polypeptide(L)'
;MLENTFSCKSVGKENNEVYYTDLYSFKCGFNQAYIVEVECHPNDIYIIKFFQKNHRDSKHRYCLLNKPSIRKGSSGARNFLMILNTVTKTILDTYSNNKMASFGFMGAPTLKELNPKKNKNRINQDGTVIKTKRFNTYGTYVKRYFNPNKFEHIEIETSSCYFLRNKKNSKLTTKSIETFFTNYIINYC
;
A
#
# COMPACT_ATOMS: atom_id res chain seq x y z
N MET A 1 -17.75 -5.62 10.45
CA MET A 1 -16.32 -5.90 10.77
C MET A 1 -15.68 -6.47 9.52
N LEU A 2 -14.38 -6.25 9.28
CA LEU A 2 -13.65 -7.01 8.25
C LEU A 2 -13.68 -8.48 8.67
N GLU A 3 -14.48 -9.30 8.01
CA GLU A 3 -14.48 -10.74 8.24
C GLU A 3 -13.29 -11.38 7.52
N ASN A 4 -12.70 -12.42 8.12
CA ASN A 4 -11.59 -13.19 7.53
C ASN A 4 -10.27 -12.41 7.36
N THR A 5 -9.62 -12.09 8.48
CA THR A 5 -8.24 -11.56 8.54
C THR A 5 -7.28 -12.64 9.05
N PHE A 6 -5.98 -12.47 8.79
CA PHE A 6 -4.93 -13.23 9.47
C PHE A 6 -4.52 -12.52 10.77
N SER A 7 -3.96 -13.27 11.73
CA SER A 7 -3.38 -12.69 12.93
C SER A 7 -2.11 -11.90 12.57
N CYS A 8 -2.19 -10.59 12.71
CA CYS A 8 -1.11 -9.65 12.44
C CYS A 8 -0.51 -9.18 13.77
N LYS A 9 0.80 -9.19 13.88
CA LYS A 9 1.52 -8.77 15.09
C LYS A 9 2.58 -7.73 14.76
N SER A 10 2.81 -6.78 15.67
CA SER A 10 3.98 -5.89 15.57
C SER A 10 5.26 -6.72 15.69
N VAL A 11 6.24 -6.40 14.86
CA VAL A 11 7.55 -7.09 14.81
C VAL A 11 8.73 -6.14 14.90
N GLY A 12 8.48 -4.84 15.02
CA GLY A 12 9.52 -3.85 15.21
C GLY A 12 9.10 -2.45 14.79
N LYS A 13 10.05 -1.52 14.95
CA LYS A 13 9.98 -0.16 14.46
C LYS A 13 11.32 0.19 13.84
N GLU A 14 11.30 0.85 12.71
CA GLU A 14 12.46 1.46 12.08
C GLU A 14 12.32 2.98 12.16
N ASN A 15 13.41 3.70 12.41
CA ASN A 15 13.40 5.16 12.42
C ASN A 15 14.25 5.66 11.26
N ASN A 16 13.69 6.60 10.50
CA ASN A 16 14.38 7.43 9.53
C ASN A 16 14.47 8.85 10.10
N GLU A 17 15.30 9.73 9.53
CA GLU A 17 15.41 11.13 9.98
C GLU A 17 14.08 11.89 9.85
N VAL A 18 13.27 11.52 8.85
CA VAL A 18 12.04 12.24 8.47
C VAL A 18 10.76 11.56 8.96
N TYR A 19 10.77 10.23 9.10
CA TYR A 19 9.60 9.43 9.47
C TYR A 19 10.03 8.19 10.24
N TYR A 20 9.10 7.55 10.93
CA TYR A 20 9.32 6.21 11.49
C TYR A 20 8.40 5.20 10.81
N THR A 21 8.78 3.93 10.84
CA THR A 21 8.02 2.83 10.24
C THR A 21 7.65 1.83 11.31
N ASP A 22 6.36 1.64 11.55
CA ASP A 22 5.87 0.49 12.33
C ASP A 22 5.82 -0.75 11.44
N LEU A 23 6.49 -1.83 11.87
CA LEU A 23 6.56 -3.09 11.16
C LEU A 23 5.59 -4.10 11.77
N TYR A 24 4.78 -4.71 10.91
CA TYR A 24 3.89 -5.80 11.29
C TYR A 24 4.17 -7.05 10.44
N SER A 25 3.86 -8.22 10.98
CA SER A 25 3.94 -9.48 10.24
C SER A 25 2.75 -10.36 10.51
N PHE A 26 2.32 -11.07 9.47
CA PHE A 26 1.32 -12.13 9.55
C PHE A 26 1.70 -13.28 8.62
N LYS A 27 1.13 -14.45 8.88
CA LYS A 27 1.28 -15.64 8.04
C LYS A 27 -0.04 -15.93 7.34
N CYS A 28 -0.02 -16.13 6.03
CA CYS A 28 -1.22 -16.46 5.27
C CYS A 28 -1.53 -17.96 5.31
N GLY A 29 -2.68 -18.37 4.75
CA GLY A 29 -3.12 -19.78 4.73
C GLY A 29 -2.21 -20.74 3.96
N PHE A 30 -1.27 -20.22 3.18
CA PHE A 30 -0.24 -20.99 2.46
C PHE A 30 1.12 -20.98 3.14
N ASN A 31 1.15 -20.73 4.46
CA ASN A 31 2.37 -20.73 5.27
C ASN A 31 3.39 -19.64 4.87
N GLN A 32 3.01 -18.68 4.03
CA GLN A 32 3.86 -17.58 3.62
C GLN A 32 3.73 -16.42 4.60
N ALA A 33 4.87 -15.93 5.10
CA ALA A 33 4.91 -14.73 5.92
C ALA A 33 4.92 -13.47 5.05
N TYR A 34 4.21 -12.46 5.50
CA TYR A 34 4.18 -11.11 4.94
C TYR A 34 4.70 -10.11 5.97
N ILE A 35 5.27 -9.02 5.47
CA ILE A 35 5.59 -7.82 6.22
C ILE A 35 4.66 -6.72 5.74
N VAL A 36 4.10 -5.96 6.68
CA VAL A 36 3.39 -4.70 6.44
C VAL A 36 4.22 -3.60 7.07
N GLU A 37 4.55 -2.59 6.28
CA GLU A 37 5.23 -1.39 6.71
C GLU A 37 4.20 -0.26 6.76
N VAL A 38 4.11 0.40 7.91
CA VAL A 38 3.30 1.59 8.12
C VAL A 38 4.26 2.74 8.39
N GLU A 39 4.60 3.49 7.35
CA GLU A 39 5.47 4.65 7.46
C GLU A 39 4.66 5.87 7.94
N CYS A 40 5.10 6.48 9.03
CA CYS A 40 4.43 7.57 9.71
C CYS A 40 5.16 8.88 9.41
N HIS A 41 4.66 9.60 8.41
CA HIS A 41 5.20 10.87 7.93
C HIS A 41 4.56 12.06 8.66
N PRO A 42 5.16 13.27 8.58
CA PRO A 42 4.56 14.49 9.10
C PRO A 42 3.13 14.74 8.59
N ASN A 43 2.35 15.52 9.35
CA ASN A 43 0.94 15.85 9.05
C ASN A 43 -0.01 14.63 9.06
N ASP A 44 0.28 13.63 9.90
CA ASP A 44 -0.56 12.44 10.07
C ASP A 44 -0.76 11.66 8.75
N ILE A 45 0.27 11.63 7.91
CA ILE A 45 0.30 10.87 6.66
C ILE A 45 0.91 9.49 6.95
N TYR A 46 0.18 8.44 6.61
CA TYR A 46 0.59 7.06 6.81
C TYR A 46 0.73 6.34 5.46
N ILE A 47 1.94 5.95 5.07
CA ILE A 47 2.17 5.19 3.84
C ILE A 47 2.18 3.70 4.14
N ILE A 48 1.30 2.97 3.46
CA ILE A 48 1.09 1.55 3.69
C ILE A 48 1.74 0.75 2.57
N LYS A 49 2.70 -0.10 2.94
CA LYS A 49 3.35 -1.04 2.03
C LYS A 49 3.26 -2.45 2.58
N PHE A 50 3.29 -3.45 1.70
CA PHE A 50 3.42 -4.83 2.13
C PHE A 50 4.07 -5.70 1.06
N PHE A 51 4.76 -6.75 1.50
CA PHE A 51 5.45 -7.71 0.64
C PHE A 51 5.63 -9.04 1.36
N GLN A 52 6.00 -10.10 0.63
CA GLN A 52 6.34 -11.38 1.25
C GLN A 52 7.68 -11.28 2.00
N LYS A 53 7.76 -11.80 3.23
CA LYS A 53 8.97 -11.71 4.08
C LYS A 53 10.24 -12.28 3.46
N ASN A 54 10.11 -13.30 2.61
CA ASN A 54 11.24 -13.89 1.85
C ASN A 54 11.77 -12.97 0.73
N HIS A 55 11.05 -11.90 0.38
CA HIS A 55 11.50 -10.91 -0.59
C HIS A 55 12.18 -9.71 0.05
N ARG A 56 12.32 -9.65 1.38
CA ARG A 56 12.77 -8.45 2.12
C ARG A 56 14.09 -7.83 1.60
N ASP A 57 15.02 -8.68 1.20
CA ASP A 57 16.36 -8.28 0.75
C ASP A 57 16.40 -7.92 -0.76
N SER A 58 15.27 -8.05 -1.47
CA SER A 58 15.17 -7.70 -2.88
C SER A 58 14.87 -6.22 -3.07
N LYS A 59 15.63 -5.56 -3.96
CA LYS A 59 15.30 -4.20 -4.46
C LYS A 59 13.92 -4.12 -5.13
N HIS A 60 13.35 -5.25 -5.54
CA HIS A 60 12.03 -5.33 -6.17
C HIS A 60 10.96 -5.96 -5.26
N ARG A 61 11.15 -5.96 -3.93
CA ARG A 61 10.28 -6.68 -2.98
C ARG A 61 8.79 -6.43 -3.14
N TYR A 62 8.40 -5.18 -3.42
CA TYR A 62 7.00 -4.80 -3.65
C TYR A 62 6.48 -5.18 -5.05
N CYS A 63 7.39 -5.41 -6.01
CA CYS A 63 7.05 -5.76 -7.38
C CYS A 63 6.82 -7.27 -7.56
N LEU A 64 7.43 -8.08 -6.70
CA LEU A 64 7.36 -9.54 -6.77
C LEU A 64 5.95 -10.07 -6.44
N LEU A 65 5.55 -11.12 -7.17
CA LEU A 65 4.28 -11.80 -7.01
C LEU A 65 4.47 -13.12 -6.27
N ASN A 66 3.42 -13.57 -5.57
CA ASN A 66 3.38 -14.94 -5.06
C ASN A 66 3.58 -15.96 -6.21
N LYS A 67 4.06 -17.16 -5.89
CA LYS A 67 4.18 -18.26 -6.86
C LYS A 67 2.82 -18.56 -7.53
N PRO A 68 2.78 -18.96 -8.82
CA PRO A 68 1.54 -19.26 -9.52
C PRO A 68 0.66 -20.29 -8.81
N SER A 69 1.26 -21.29 -8.17
CA SER A 69 0.56 -22.31 -7.38
C SER A 69 -0.27 -21.75 -6.23
N ILE A 70 0.10 -20.59 -5.68
CA ILE A 70 -0.61 -19.92 -4.58
C ILE A 70 -1.69 -18.96 -5.12
N ARG A 71 -1.58 -18.49 -6.36
CA ARG A 71 -2.44 -17.43 -6.92
C ARG A 71 -3.62 -17.95 -7.75
N LYS A 72 -3.57 -19.20 -8.21
CA LYS A 72 -4.60 -19.76 -9.10
C LYS A 72 -5.75 -20.38 -8.31
N GLY A 73 -6.94 -20.36 -8.92
CA GLY A 73 -8.15 -20.95 -8.35
C GLY A 73 -8.80 -20.12 -7.23
N SER A 74 -9.90 -20.66 -6.70
CA SER A 74 -10.71 -20.02 -5.66
C SER A 74 -9.94 -19.83 -4.35
N SER A 75 -9.06 -20.78 -3.99
CA SER A 75 -8.21 -20.70 -2.79
C SER A 75 -7.21 -19.53 -2.86
N GLY A 76 -6.62 -19.29 -4.03
CA GLY A 76 -5.72 -18.17 -4.27
C GLY A 76 -6.42 -16.82 -4.18
N ALA A 77 -7.60 -16.69 -4.79
CA ALA A 77 -8.42 -15.49 -4.71
C ALA A 77 -8.87 -15.20 -3.26
N ARG A 78 -9.36 -16.22 -2.54
CA ARG A 78 -9.73 -16.09 -1.12
C ARG A 78 -8.55 -15.63 -0.28
N ASN A 79 -7.38 -16.25 -0.44
CA ASN A 79 -6.19 -15.87 0.30
C ASN A 79 -5.72 -14.44 -0.01
N PHE A 80 -5.81 -14.00 -1.27
CA PHE A 80 -5.53 -12.62 -1.65
C PHE A 80 -6.47 -11.64 -0.94
N LEU A 81 -7.77 -11.92 -0.90
CA LEU A 81 -8.73 -11.10 -0.16
C LEU A 81 -8.42 -11.05 1.34
N MET A 82 -8.07 -12.20 1.95
CA MET A 82 -7.68 -12.24 3.36
C MET A 82 -6.40 -11.43 3.65
N ILE A 83 -5.44 -11.43 2.71
CA ILE A 83 -4.25 -10.57 2.79
C ILE A 83 -4.67 -9.10 2.80
N LEU A 84 -5.50 -8.67 1.85
CA LEU A 84 -5.98 -7.29 1.79
C LEU A 84 -6.80 -6.90 3.04
N ASN A 85 -7.68 -7.77 3.50
CA ASN A 85 -8.41 -7.59 4.76
C ASN A 85 -7.46 -7.37 5.94
N THR A 86 -6.38 -8.14 6.02
CA THR A 86 -5.39 -8.04 7.10
C THR A 86 -4.67 -6.69 7.05
N VAL A 87 -4.25 -6.25 5.86
CA VAL A 87 -3.62 -4.93 5.66
C VAL A 87 -4.61 -3.82 6.00
N THR A 88 -5.86 -3.90 5.55
CA THR A 88 -6.90 -2.91 5.88
C THR A 88 -7.22 -2.88 7.36
N LYS A 89 -7.17 -4.03 8.06
CA LYS A 89 -7.33 -4.08 9.51
C LYS A 89 -6.22 -3.28 10.21
N THR A 90 -4.96 -3.43 9.79
CA THR A 90 -3.86 -2.59 10.27
C THR A 90 -4.14 -1.10 10.05
N ILE A 91 -4.65 -0.70 8.88
CA ILE A 91 -5.04 0.69 8.60
C ILE A 91 -6.13 1.19 9.56
N LEU A 92 -7.16 0.37 9.80
CA LEU A 92 -8.24 0.71 10.73
C LEU A 92 -7.77 0.80 12.18
N ASP A 93 -6.79 -0.01 12.57
CA ASP A 93 -6.19 0.02 13.90
C ASP A 93 -5.33 1.29 14.06
N THR A 94 -4.54 1.67 13.05
CA THR A 94 -3.83 2.96 13.00
C THR A 94 -4.80 4.13 13.11
N TYR A 95 -5.91 4.12 12.35
CA TYR A 95 -6.96 5.14 12.45
C TYR A 95 -7.69 5.12 13.81
N SER A 96 -7.70 3.97 14.49
CA SER A 96 -8.28 3.86 15.83
C SER A 96 -7.44 4.62 16.85
N ASN A 97 -6.12 4.55 16.71
CA ASN A 97 -5.16 5.23 17.57
C ASN A 97 -4.96 6.72 17.21
N ASN A 98 -5.03 7.06 15.91
CA ASN A 98 -4.93 8.45 15.44
C ASN A 98 -6.11 8.81 14.53
N LYS A 99 -7.02 9.64 15.04
CA LYS A 99 -8.23 10.07 14.31
C LYS A 99 -7.98 11.15 13.26
N MET A 100 -6.76 11.67 13.14
CA MET A 100 -6.30 12.60 12.09
C MET A 100 -5.58 11.87 10.95
N ALA A 101 -5.32 10.56 11.10
CA ALA A 101 -4.59 9.77 10.13
C ALA A 101 -5.23 9.80 8.74
N SER A 102 -4.42 10.17 7.75
CA SER A 102 -4.68 10.01 6.32
C SER A 102 -3.73 8.95 5.76
N PHE A 103 -4.16 8.20 4.74
CA PHE A 103 -3.43 7.01 4.30
C PHE A 103 -3.04 7.11 2.83
N GLY A 104 -1.79 6.83 2.50
CA GLY A 104 -1.31 6.71 1.13
C GLY A 104 -0.86 5.29 0.81
N PHE A 105 -0.98 4.90 -0.45
CA PHE A 105 -0.30 3.72 -0.98
C PHE A 105 0.08 3.93 -2.45
N MET A 106 1.16 3.28 -2.87
CA MET A 106 1.55 3.19 -4.27
C MET A 106 1.29 1.79 -4.78
N GLY A 107 0.52 1.67 -5.86
CA GLY A 107 0.31 0.43 -6.57
C GLY A 107 1.59 0.01 -7.27
N ALA A 108 2.48 -0.71 -6.57
CA ALA A 108 3.75 -1.15 -7.17
C ALA A 108 3.50 -1.96 -8.46
N PRO A 109 4.25 -1.71 -9.54
CA PRO A 109 4.12 -2.49 -10.76
C PRO A 109 4.57 -3.93 -10.56
N THR A 110 4.05 -4.85 -11.37
CA THR A 110 4.69 -6.17 -11.50
C THR A 110 5.97 -6.06 -12.33
N LEU A 111 6.88 -7.03 -12.22
CA LEU A 111 8.07 -7.07 -13.09
C LEU A 111 7.72 -7.07 -14.59
N LYS A 112 6.54 -7.56 -14.96
CA LYS A 112 6.05 -7.50 -16.35
C LYS A 112 5.64 -6.08 -16.76
N GLU A 113 5.04 -5.31 -15.85
CA GLU A 113 4.66 -3.91 -16.10
C GLU A 113 5.89 -2.98 -16.11
N LEU A 114 6.92 -3.31 -15.32
CA LEU A 114 8.21 -2.59 -15.32
C LEU A 114 9.06 -2.80 -16.58
N ASN A 115 8.72 -3.76 -17.44
CA ASN A 115 9.55 -4.07 -18.59
C ASN A 115 9.44 -2.97 -19.67
N PRO A 116 10.51 -2.18 -19.93
CA PRO A 116 10.43 -1.05 -20.87
C PRO A 116 10.24 -1.50 -22.31
N LYS A 117 10.74 -2.69 -22.68
CA LYS A 117 10.55 -3.25 -24.02
C LYS A 117 9.08 -3.54 -24.33
N LYS A 118 8.25 -3.75 -23.30
CA LYS A 118 6.83 -4.09 -23.45
C LYS A 118 5.88 -2.95 -23.09
N ASN A 119 6.30 -2.02 -22.23
CA ASN A 119 5.41 -1.00 -21.66
C ASN A 119 5.99 0.42 -21.70
N LYS A 120 6.89 0.75 -22.64
CA LYS A 120 7.56 2.07 -22.71
C LYS A 120 6.61 3.25 -22.50
N ASN A 121 5.44 3.26 -23.14
CA ASN A 121 4.47 4.36 -23.08
C ASN A 121 3.74 4.48 -21.73
N ARG A 122 3.97 3.55 -20.79
CA ARG A 122 3.36 3.53 -19.46
C ARG A 122 4.36 3.78 -18.35
N ILE A 123 5.65 3.86 -18.66
CA ILE A 123 6.71 4.09 -17.69
C ILE A 123 7.12 5.56 -17.80
N ASN A 124 6.97 6.29 -16.71
CA ASN A 124 7.36 7.69 -16.63
C ASN A 124 8.89 7.83 -16.51
N GLN A 125 9.40 9.04 -16.69
CA GLN A 125 10.83 9.33 -16.55
C GLN A 125 11.36 9.07 -15.14
N ASP A 126 10.51 9.25 -14.12
CA ASP A 126 10.80 8.95 -12.71
C ASP A 126 10.72 7.44 -12.38
N GLY A 127 10.48 6.57 -13.38
CA GLY A 127 10.38 5.12 -13.21
C GLY A 127 9.02 4.62 -12.70
N THR A 128 8.08 5.51 -12.36
CA THR A 128 6.71 5.12 -11.99
C THR A 128 5.94 4.58 -13.19
N VAL A 129 4.93 3.75 -12.94
CA VAL A 129 4.13 3.11 -13.99
C VAL A 129 2.68 3.56 -13.88
N ILE A 130 2.12 4.04 -14.99
CA ILE A 130 0.75 4.51 -15.09
C ILE A 130 -0.23 3.35 -14.89
N LYS A 131 -1.22 3.51 -13.99
CA LYS A 131 -2.34 2.58 -13.75
C LYS A 131 -1.95 1.10 -13.59
N THR A 132 -1.09 0.78 -12.65
CA THR A 132 -0.70 -0.63 -12.41
C THR A 132 -1.90 -1.49 -12.01
N LYS A 133 -1.77 -2.82 -12.19
CA LYS A 133 -2.78 -3.77 -11.70
C LYS A 133 -3.06 -3.63 -10.21
N ARG A 134 -2.03 -3.36 -9.40
CA ARG A 134 -2.17 -3.16 -7.96
C ARG A 134 -2.91 -1.86 -7.64
N PHE A 135 -2.61 -0.76 -8.33
CA PHE A 135 -3.33 0.50 -8.18
C PHE A 135 -4.84 0.31 -8.41
N ASN A 136 -5.21 -0.30 -9.53
CA ASN A 136 -6.62 -0.53 -9.86
C ASN A 136 -7.30 -1.45 -8.82
N THR A 137 -6.66 -2.58 -8.48
CA THR A 137 -7.24 -3.57 -7.56
C THR A 137 -7.39 -3.01 -6.14
N TYR A 138 -6.35 -2.34 -5.64
CA TYR A 138 -6.33 -1.79 -4.28
C TYR A 138 -7.25 -0.57 -4.18
N GLY A 139 -7.31 0.27 -5.22
CA GLY A 139 -8.23 1.41 -5.29
C GLY A 139 -9.69 0.97 -5.19
N THR A 140 -10.11 -0.05 -5.97
CA THR A 140 -11.45 -0.64 -5.83
C THR A 140 -11.70 -1.18 -4.43
N TYR A 141 -10.69 -1.82 -3.83
CA TYR A 141 -10.79 -2.37 -2.48
C TYR A 141 -11.01 -1.29 -1.43
N VAL A 142 -10.20 -0.23 -1.43
CA VAL A 142 -10.27 0.87 -0.45
C VAL A 142 -11.60 1.62 -0.57
N LYS A 143 -12.10 1.89 -1.78
CA LYS A 143 -13.42 2.51 -2.00
C LYS A 143 -14.57 1.76 -1.32
N ARG A 144 -14.45 0.43 -1.17
CA ARG A 144 -15.48 -0.40 -0.54
C ARG A 144 -15.52 -0.26 0.99
N TYR A 145 -14.38 -0.03 1.64
CA TYR A 145 -14.28 -0.15 3.10
C TYR A 145 -14.24 1.18 3.86
N PHE A 146 -13.85 2.26 3.20
CA PHE A 146 -13.71 3.56 3.86
C PHE A 146 -14.92 4.45 3.61
N ASN A 147 -15.45 5.02 4.69
CA ASN A 147 -16.67 5.80 4.65
C ASN A 147 -16.43 7.15 3.93
N PRO A 148 -17.18 7.46 2.84
CA PRO A 148 -17.00 8.68 2.07
C PRO A 148 -17.33 9.96 2.84
N ASN A 149 -18.03 9.87 3.98
CA ASN A 149 -18.27 11.02 4.87
C ASN A 149 -17.04 11.36 5.71
N LYS A 150 -16.16 10.39 5.97
CA LYS A 150 -14.95 10.57 6.79
C LYS A 150 -13.70 10.79 5.94
N PHE A 151 -13.67 10.17 4.77
CA PHE A 151 -12.51 10.18 3.90
C PHE A 151 -12.86 10.64 2.50
N GLU A 152 -11.91 11.32 1.88
CA GLU A 152 -11.90 11.62 0.47
C GLU A 152 -10.83 10.77 -0.21
N HIS A 153 -11.16 10.32 -1.41
CA HIS A 153 -10.32 9.45 -2.22
C HIS A 153 -9.68 10.28 -3.34
N ILE A 154 -8.36 10.36 -3.33
CA ILE A 154 -7.57 11.10 -4.31
C ILE A 154 -6.69 10.10 -5.07
N GLU A 155 -6.85 10.07 -6.39
CA GLU A 155 -6.15 9.14 -7.28
C GLU A 155 -5.15 9.90 -8.15
N ILE A 156 -3.88 9.49 -8.11
CA ILE A 156 -2.82 10.03 -8.95
C ILE A 156 -2.43 8.91 -9.92
N GLU A 157 -3.22 8.79 -10.98
CA GLU A 157 -3.15 7.66 -11.92
C GLU A 157 -1.79 7.56 -12.64
N THR A 158 -1.14 8.70 -12.86
CA THR A 158 0.15 8.82 -13.54
C THR A 158 1.25 8.05 -12.81
N SER A 159 1.30 8.15 -11.48
CA SER A 159 2.29 7.46 -10.63
C SER A 159 1.73 6.22 -9.93
N SER A 160 0.48 5.83 -10.21
CA SER A 160 -0.22 4.74 -9.51
C SER A 160 -0.31 4.95 -8.00
N CYS A 161 -0.39 6.20 -7.56
CA CYS A 161 -0.54 6.58 -6.16
C CYS A 161 -2.01 6.79 -5.82
N TYR A 162 -2.37 6.42 -4.59
CA TYR A 162 -3.70 6.57 -4.05
C TYR A 162 -3.60 7.18 -2.66
N PHE A 163 -4.48 8.14 -2.39
CA PHE A 163 -4.55 8.77 -1.09
C PHE A 163 -5.97 8.76 -0.55
N LEU A 164 -6.09 8.40 0.73
CA LEU A 164 -7.29 8.45 1.51
C LEU A 164 -7.15 9.61 2.50
N ARG A 165 -7.57 10.80 2.09
CA ARG A 165 -7.51 12.01 2.91
C ARG A 165 -8.59 11.96 3.96
N ASN A 166 -8.21 12.00 5.22
CA ASN A 166 -9.14 12.18 6.32
C ASN A 166 -9.65 13.62 6.32
N LYS A 167 -10.97 13.80 6.23
CA LYS A 167 -11.58 15.14 6.14
C LYS A 167 -11.37 15.98 7.41
N LYS A 168 -11.02 15.35 8.54
CA LYS A 168 -10.61 16.07 9.76
C LYS A 168 -9.22 16.69 9.63
N ASN A 169 -8.36 16.16 8.76
CA ASN A 169 -7.02 16.68 8.54
C ASN A 169 -7.04 17.83 7.52
N SER A 170 -7.42 19.01 8.01
CA SER A 170 -7.56 20.23 7.20
C SER A 170 -6.23 20.78 6.65
N LYS A 171 -5.08 20.31 7.17
CA LYS A 171 -3.75 20.72 6.69
C LYS A 171 -3.42 20.17 5.30
N LEU A 172 -4.07 19.07 4.90
CA LEU A 172 -3.79 18.41 3.64
C LEU A 172 -4.73 18.93 2.55
N THR A 173 -4.17 19.62 1.57
CA THR A 173 -4.82 19.96 0.29
C THR A 173 -4.42 18.96 -0.79
N THR A 174 -5.21 18.83 -1.87
CA THR A 174 -4.86 17.99 -3.02
C THR A 174 -3.46 18.31 -3.56
N LYS A 175 -3.14 19.59 -3.71
CA LYS A 175 -1.80 20.06 -4.14
C LYS A 175 -0.68 19.63 -3.19
N SER A 176 -0.90 19.73 -1.87
CA SER A 176 0.09 19.28 -0.88
C SER A 176 0.30 17.76 -0.91
N ILE A 177 -0.74 16.98 -1.21
CA ILE A 177 -0.67 15.53 -1.33
C ILE A 177 0.07 15.12 -2.60
N GLU A 178 -0.19 15.78 -3.72
CA GLU A 178 0.56 15.58 -4.96
C GLU A 178 2.05 15.92 -4.77
N THR A 179 2.33 17.05 -4.13
CA THR A 179 3.71 17.46 -3.79
C THR A 179 4.38 16.44 -2.88
N PHE A 180 3.65 15.95 -1.87
CA PHE A 180 4.13 14.88 -0.99
C PHE A 180 4.50 13.64 -1.80
N PHE A 181 3.64 13.15 -2.71
CA PHE A 181 3.95 11.97 -3.50
C PHE A 181 5.12 12.17 -4.46
N THR A 182 5.23 13.34 -5.11
CA THR A 182 6.37 13.66 -5.96
C THR A 182 7.68 13.58 -5.18
N ASN A 183 7.74 14.25 -4.02
CA ASN A 183 8.92 14.20 -3.14
C ASN A 183 9.17 12.78 -2.63
N TYR A 184 8.11 12.05 -2.29
CA TYR A 184 8.21 10.70 -1.80
C TYR A 184 8.80 9.74 -2.84
N ILE A 185 8.35 9.84 -4.09
CA ILE A 185 8.84 9.04 -5.22
C ILE A 185 10.33 9.33 -5.44
N ILE A 186 10.72 10.61 -5.51
CA ILE A 186 12.11 11.00 -5.79
C ILE A 186 13.08 10.52 -4.70
N ASN A 187 12.67 10.55 -3.44
CA ASN A 187 13.58 10.29 -2.32
C ASN A 187 13.56 8.84 -1.82
N TYR A 188 12.48 8.07 -2.04
CA TYR A 188 12.27 6.79 -1.35
C TYR A 188 11.82 5.62 -2.24
N CYS A 189 11.55 5.84 -3.54
CA CYS A 189 11.10 4.79 -4.47
C CYS A 189 12.15 4.50 -5.54
#